data_AF-A0A5M8S5M4-F1
#
_entry.id   AF-A0A5M8S5M4-F1
#
_cell.length_a   1.000
_cell.length_b   1.000
_cell.length_c   1.000
_cell.angle_alpha   90.00
_cell.angle_beta   90.00
_cell.angle_gamma   90.00
#
_symmetry.space_group_name_H-M   'P 1'
#
loop_
_entity.id
_entity.type
_entity.pdbx_description
1 polymer ?
#
loop_
_entity_poly.entity_id
_entity_poly.type
_entity_poly.pdbx_seq_one_letter_code
_entity_poly.pdbx_strand_id
1 'polypeptide(L)'
;MLATHITEDDVASSRHGIDSITSSLHHVITRFFFASSLFHFFTCAFFTCAFTPILTLTSAAQSAPHTVRLAICQILVIDSDREGNFRRIEYALEQAQAQHAQIAVFPESSLLGWENPEAHHLAAPIPGPDSDRIAALARKHGLMIAIGLDEKDGDKLYDSAILVDKTGKLLWKHRKINVLPELMNPPYSQGKPQDIGIVDTEYGRIAVLICADTFTDAYVERLKSLRPDLMLVPYGWAALNDKWPEHSKELEGLVQRRAAQVQCPMAGVDLVGEMTHGPWAGWTYGGSSFVADATGRILLTARDRDTDLRVIDLPIGSRAPQH
;
A
#
# COMPACT_ATOMS: atom_id res chain seq x y z
N MET A 1 31.97 -20.32 5.35
CA MET A 1 32.10 -21.58 4.57
C MET A 1 30.79 -21.74 3.81
N LEU A 2 30.88 -21.71 2.47
CA LEU A 2 29.81 -21.78 1.45
C LEU A 2 28.79 -20.64 1.38
N ALA A 3 29.21 -19.61 0.63
CA ALA A 3 28.34 -18.70 -0.12
C ALA A 3 28.07 -19.30 -1.52
N THR A 4 26.88 -19.12 -2.06
CA THR A 4 26.62 -19.36 -3.49
C THR A 4 26.02 -18.10 -4.11
N HIS A 5 26.85 -17.46 -4.93
CA HIS A 5 26.53 -16.45 -5.92
C HIS A 5 25.64 -17.02 -7.02
N ILE A 6 24.74 -16.21 -7.57
CA ILE A 6 24.13 -16.44 -8.88
C ILE A 6 24.49 -15.22 -9.73
N THR A 7 25.23 -15.46 -10.82
CA THR A 7 25.62 -14.51 -11.85
C THR A 7 24.73 -14.68 -13.08
N GLU A 8 24.51 -13.58 -13.80
CA GLU A 8 23.99 -13.54 -15.17
C GLU A 8 24.91 -14.29 -16.13
N ASP A 9 24.36 -15.26 -16.87
CA ASP A 9 24.72 -15.63 -18.25
C ASP A 9 24.06 -16.97 -18.58
N ASP A 10 22.95 -16.95 -19.32
CA ASP A 10 22.48 -18.09 -20.12
C ASP A 10 21.56 -17.58 -21.26
N VAL A 11 22.17 -16.86 -22.19
CA VAL A 11 21.64 -16.66 -23.55
C VAL A 11 22.41 -17.59 -24.48
N ALA A 12 21.79 -18.70 -24.92
CA ALA A 12 21.86 -19.22 -26.28
C ALA A 12 21.39 -20.69 -26.39
N SER A 13 20.13 -20.91 -26.81
CA SER A 13 19.83 -21.92 -27.85
C SER A 13 18.34 -21.89 -28.22
N SER A 14 18.02 -21.36 -29.41
CA SER A 14 17.11 -21.99 -30.38
C SER A 14 16.71 -20.97 -31.46
N ARG A 15 17.58 -20.81 -32.46
CA ARG A 15 17.17 -20.44 -33.81
C ARG A 15 17.11 -21.74 -34.60
N HIS A 16 16.00 -22.01 -35.29
CA HIS A 16 15.92 -22.55 -36.67
C HIS A 16 14.45 -22.84 -37.01
N GLY A 17 13.97 -22.24 -38.12
CA GLY A 17 12.70 -22.61 -38.77
C GLY A 17 11.86 -21.41 -39.20
N ILE A 18 12.20 -20.80 -40.34
CA ILE A 18 11.46 -19.73 -41.02
C ILE A 18 11.05 -20.26 -42.42
N ASP A 19 9.89 -19.78 -42.91
CA ASP A 19 9.40 -19.61 -44.31
C ASP A 19 8.33 -20.53 -44.92
N SER A 20 7.12 -19.96 -45.12
CA SER A 20 6.45 -19.63 -46.42
C SER A 20 4.96 -19.29 -46.13
N ILE A 21 4.35 -18.12 -46.34
CA ILE A 21 4.17 -17.16 -47.46
C ILE A 21 2.97 -17.49 -48.42
N THR A 22 1.90 -16.70 -48.22
CA THR A 22 0.92 -16.06 -49.16
C THR A 22 -0.28 -16.75 -49.84
N SER A 23 -1.45 -16.21 -49.49
CA SER A 23 -2.52 -15.56 -50.33
C SER A 23 -3.48 -16.34 -51.25
N SER A 24 -4.74 -15.84 -51.23
CA SER A 24 -5.64 -15.53 -52.36
C SER A 24 -7.03 -16.23 -52.40
N LEU A 25 -8.03 -15.40 -52.09
CA LEU A 25 -9.32 -15.09 -52.77
C LEU A 25 -10.03 -16.09 -53.74
N HIS A 26 -11.38 -15.97 -53.68
CA HIS A 26 -12.45 -16.16 -54.70
C HIS A 26 -13.16 -17.52 -54.87
N HIS A 27 -14.47 -17.56 -54.57
CA HIS A 27 -15.61 -17.79 -55.51
C HIS A 27 -16.98 -17.73 -54.76
N VAL A 28 -17.88 -16.76 -55.04
CA VAL A 28 -18.96 -16.70 -56.09
C VAL A 28 -20.17 -17.61 -55.74
N ILE A 29 -21.25 -17.07 -55.13
CA ILE A 29 -22.52 -16.55 -55.74
C ILE A 29 -23.32 -17.63 -56.50
N THR A 30 -24.64 -17.77 -56.23
CA THR A 30 -25.76 -17.62 -57.20
C THR A 30 -27.15 -18.02 -56.63
N ARG A 31 -28.02 -17.00 -56.51
CA ARG A 31 -29.47 -16.85 -56.88
C ARG A 31 -30.49 -17.97 -56.59
N PHE A 32 -31.72 -17.58 -56.17
CA PHE A 32 -32.92 -17.60 -57.05
C PHE A 32 -34.11 -16.82 -56.46
N PHE A 33 -35.04 -16.46 -57.36
CA PHE A 33 -36.05 -15.39 -57.37
C PHE A 33 -37.49 -15.90 -57.08
N PHE A 34 -38.46 -14.95 -57.10
CA PHE A 34 -39.95 -15.07 -57.18
C PHE A 34 -40.70 -15.33 -55.85
N ALA A 35 -41.90 -14.80 -55.56
CA ALA A 35 -42.74 -13.75 -56.14
C ALA A 35 -43.95 -13.48 -55.20
N SER A 36 -44.57 -12.33 -55.43
CA SER A 36 -45.90 -11.86 -54.99
C SER A 36 -47.04 -12.88 -55.03
N SER A 37 -47.99 -12.82 -54.09
CA SER A 37 -49.43 -12.54 -54.35
C SER A 37 -50.31 -12.64 -53.08
N LEU A 38 -51.35 -11.80 -53.08
CA LEU A 38 -52.45 -11.60 -52.13
C LEU A 38 -53.12 -12.88 -51.58
N PHE A 39 -53.54 -12.85 -50.30
CA PHE A 39 -54.84 -13.37 -49.89
C PHE A 39 -55.40 -12.57 -48.69
N HIS A 40 -56.71 -12.33 -48.74
CA HIS A 40 -57.51 -11.51 -47.84
C HIS A 40 -58.28 -12.40 -46.84
N PHE A 41 -58.65 -11.83 -45.68
CA PHE A 41 -59.61 -12.29 -44.66
C PHE A 41 -59.23 -13.53 -43.82
N PHE A 42 -59.05 -13.35 -42.50
CA PHE A 42 -60.11 -13.62 -41.51
C PHE A 42 -59.65 -13.23 -40.08
N THR A 43 -60.56 -12.60 -39.37
CA THR A 43 -60.54 -12.21 -37.96
C THR A 43 -60.26 -13.36 -37.00
N CYS A 44 -59.34 -13.16 -36.05
CA CYS A 44 -59.45 -13.73 -34.70
C CYS A 44 -58.47 -13.02 -33.75
N ALA A 45 -58.99 -12.14 -32.90
CA ALA A 45 -58.24 -11.50 -31.83
C ALA A 45 -58.01 -12.51 -30.70
N PHE A 46 -56.84 -13.15 -30.69
CA PHE A 46 -56.34 -13.83 -29.51
C PHE A 46 -55.51 -12.84 -28.70
N PHE A 47 -56.06 -12.39 -27.56
CA PHE A 47 -55.30 -11.69 -26.53
C PHE A 47 -54.30 -12.66 -25.90
N THR A 48 -53.08 -12.70 -26.43
CA THR A 48 -51.95 -13.33 -25.73
C THR A 48 -51.42 -12.33 -24.71
N CYS A 49 -51.72 -12.58 -23.44
CA CYS A 49 -51.11 -11.90 -22.30
C CYS A 49 -49.62 -12.31 -22.25
N ALA A 50 -48.74 -11.53 -22.89
CA ALA A 50 -47.30 -11.70 -22.79
C ALA A 50 -46.85 -11.22 -21.40
N PHE A 51 -46.75 -12.14 -20.44
CA PHE A 51 -45.99 -11.94 -19.22
C PHE A 51 -44.51 -11.80 -19.58
N THR A 52 -44.05 -10.56 -19.72
CA THR A 52 -42.62 -10.25 -19.76
C THR A 52 -42.13 -10.19 -18.31
N PRO A 53 -41.18 -11.05 -17.89
CA PRO A 53 -40.57 -10.89 -16.58
C PRO A 53 -39.74 -9.60 -16.64
N ILE A 54 -40.15 -8.59 -15.88
CA ILE A 54 -39.32 -7.44 -15.57
C ILE A 54 -38.18 -7.97 -14.72
N LEU A 55 -37.06 -8.33 -15.36
CA LEU A 55 -35.77 -8.44 -14.69
C LEU A 55 -35.44 -7.05 -14.17
N THR A 56 -35.80 -6.77 -12.93
CA THR A 56 -35.19 -5.69 -12.16
C THR A 56 -33.73 -6.07 -11.99
N LEU A 57 -32.90 -5.65 -12.95
CA LEU A 57 -31.48 -5.47 -12.75
C LEU A 57 -31.35 -4.46 -11.62
N THR A 58 -31.20 -4.94 -10.38
CA THR A 58 -30.55 -4.17 -9.33
C THR A 58 -29.14 -3.93 -9.81
N SER A 59 -28.95 -2.86 -10.60
CA SER A 59 -27.67 -2.18 -10.72
C SER A 59 -27.25 -1.91 -9.28
N ALA A 60 -26.26 -2.66 -8.80
CA ALA A 60 -25.51 -2.23 -7.64
C ALA A 60 -24.94 -0.88 -8.07
N ALA A 61 -25.56 0.21 -7.62
CA ALA A 61 -25.10 1.54 -7.91
C ALA A 61 -23.66 1.59 -7.40
N GLN A 62 -22.72 1.51 -8.33
CA GLN A 62 -21.31 1.60 -8.03
C GLN A 62 -21.12 3.05 -7.60
N SER A 63 -21.06 3.27 -6.29
CA SER A 63 -20.79 4.58 -5.72
C SER A 63 -19.56 5.15 -6.42
N ALA A 64 -19.55 6.43 -6.76
CA ALA A 64 -18.37 7.05 -7.33
C ALA A 64 -17.17 6.83 -6.37
N PRO A 65 -15.96 6.56 -6.87
CA PRO A 65 -14.77 6.46 -6.02
C PRO A 65 -14.68 7.72 -5.16
N HIS A 66 -14.56 7.53 -3.84
CA HIS A 66 -14.33 8.64 -2.93
C HIS A 66 -12.84 8.97 -2.93
N THR A 67 -12.51 10.25 -2.86
CA THR A 67 -11.12 10.70 -2.90
C THR A 67 -10.68 11.06 -1.49
N VAL A 68 -9.48 10.61 -1.10
CA VAL A 68 -8.83 11.02 0.14
C VAL A 68 -7.60 11.84 -0.19
N ARG A 69 -7.44 12.96 0.51
CA ARG A 69 -6.22 13.77 0.42
C ARG A 69 -5.15 13.21 1.36
N LEU A 70 -4.20 12.49 0.78
CA LEU A 70 -3.18 11.73 1.50
C LEU A 70 -1.85 12.48 1.47
N ALA A 71 -1.25 12.72 2.64
CA ALA A 71 0.13 13.17 2.76
C ALA A 71 1.06 11.97 2.99
N ILE A 72 2.08 11.83 2.14
CA ILE A 72 3.22 10.98 2.44
C ILE A 72 4.32 11.83 3.07
N CYS A 73 4.77 11.42 4.25
CA CYS A 73 5.71 12.17 5.06
C CYS A 73 7.06 11.46 5.11
N GLN A 74 7.84 11.57 4.04
CA GLN A 74 9.20 11.07 3.98
C GLN A 74 10.12 12.01 4.76
N ILE A 75 10.38 11.65 6.01
CA ILE A 75 11.16 12.45 6.95
C ILE A 75 12.55 11.89 7.16
N LEU A 76 13.47 12.78 7.54
CA LEU A 76 14.73 12.37 8.14
C LEU A 76 14.46 11.77 9.51
N VAL A 77 14.95 10.56 9.75
CA VAL A 77 14.98 9.95 11.08
C VAL A 77 16.44 9.81 11.49
N ILE A 78 16.76 10.27 12.68
CA ILE A 78 18.08 10.10 13.30
C ILE A 78 17.92 9.12 14.44
N ASP A 79 18.68 8.04 14.44
CA ASP A 79 18.57 7.02 15.48
C ASP A 79 18.65 7.62 16.89
N SER A 80 17.76 7.17 17.76
CA SER A 80 17.69 7.59 19.17
C SER A 80 17.43 9.09 19.43
N ASP A 81 17.34 9.98 18.42
CA ASP A 81 16.99 11.41 18.55
C ASP A 81 15.48 11.60 18.68
N ARG A 82 14.87 10.99 19.71
CA ARG A 82 13.41 11.00 19.92
C ARG A 82 12.80 12.40 19.79
N GLU A 83 13.36 13.39 20.49
CA GLU A 83 12.80 14.74 20.49
C GLU A 83 13.02 15.49 19.17
N GLY A 84 14.15 15.30 18.50
CA GLY A 84 14.34 15.85 17.16
C GLY A 84 13.42 15.20 16.15
N ASN A 85 13.22 13.87 16.21
CA ASN A 85 12.32 13.14 15.33
C ASN A 85 10.86 13.54 15.57
N PHE A 86 10.42 13.74 16.81
CA PHE A 86 9.11 14.34 17.08
C PHE A 86 8.95 15.73 16.47
N ARG A 87 9.99 16.58 16.52
CA ARG A 87 9.95 17.89 15.85
C ARG A 87 9.83 17.78 14.34
N ARG A 88 10.49 16.80 13.72
CA ARG A 88 10.38 16.53 12.27
C ARG A 88 8.99 16.01 11.91
N ILE A 89 8.41 15.12 12.72
CA ILE A 89 7.03 14.66 12.58
C ILE A 89 6.05 15.83 12.69
N GLU A 90 6.18 16.67 13.72
CA GLU A 90 5.32 17.83 13.92
C GLU A 90 5.41 18.81 12.75
N TYR A 91 6.63 19.12 12.28
CA TYR A 91 6.82 19.96 11.10
C TYR A 91 6.14 19.36 9.85
N ALA A 92 6.27 18.06 9.62
CA ALA A 92 5.59 17.38 8.52
C ALA A 92 4.06 17.48 8.65
N LEU A 93 3.51 17.30 9.85
CA LEU A 93 2.08 17.46 10.10
C LEU A 93 1.59 18.89 9.86
N GLU A 94 2.37 19.91 10.22
CA GLU A 94 2.06 21.31 9.91
C GLU A 94 1.95 21.54 8.39
N GLN A 95 2.89 21.01 7.61
CA GLN A 95 2.86 21.14 6.15
C GLN A 95 1.71 20.34 5.52
N ALA A 96 1.41 19.15 6.04
CA ALA A 96 0.28 18.34 5.59
C ALA A 96 -1.05 19.04 5.87
N GLN A 97 -1.22 19.59 7.07
CA GLN A 97 -2.39 20.38 7.46
C GLN A 97 -2.55 21.62 6.58
N ALA A 98 -1.46 22.35 6.29
CA ALA A 98 -1.47 23.54 5.43
C ALA A 98 -1.93 23.22 3.99
N GLN A 99 -1.72 21.98 3.54
CA GLN A 99 -2.19 21.48 2.24
C GLN A 99 -3.57 20.79 2.33
N HIS A 100 -4.23 20.84 3.48
CA HIS A 100 -5.52 20.23 3.77
C HIS A 100 -5.54 18.70 3.60
N ALA A 101 -4.43 18.04 3.93
CA ALA A 101 -4.42 16.59 4.04
C ALA A 101 -5.46 16.10 5.06
N GLN A 102 -5.90 14.87 4.86
CA GLN A 102 -6.86 14.17 5.72
C GLN A 102 -6.17 13.04 6.49
N ILE A 103 -5.21 12.39 5.83
CA ILE A 103 -4.38 11.31 6.37
C ILE A 103 -2.92 11.67 6.13
N ALA A 104 -2.07 11.50 7.15
CA ALA A 104 -0.62 11.59 7.05
C ALA A 104 0.00 10.22 7.35
N VAL A 105 0.90 9.77 6.49
CA VAL A 105 1.57 8.46 6.60
C VAL A 105 3.06 8.69 6.81
N PHE A 106 3.61 8.08 7.84
CA PHE A 106 5.00 8.18 8.26
C PHE A 106 5.72 6.83 8.14
N PRO A 107 7.07 6.86 8.11
CA PRO A 107 7.90 5.66 8.01
C PRO A 107 7.82 4.70 9.19
N GLU A 108 8.46 3.55 9.00
CA GLU A 108 8.75 2.56 10.05
C GLU A 108 9.69 3.16 11.11
N SER A 109 9.53 2.77 12.38
CA SER A 109 10.37 3.23 13.51
C SER A 109 10.71 4.74 13.47
N SER A 110 9.71 5.58 13.28
CA SER A 110 9.88 7.02 13.02
C SER A 110 10.48 7.83 14.18
N LEU A 111 10.63 7.24 15.37
CA LEU A 111 11.18 7.92 16.55
C LEU A 111 12.59 7.48 16.91
N LEU A 112 12.92 6.20 16.78
CA LEU A 112 14.18 5.64 17.27
C LEU A 112 15.07 5.09 16.17
N GLY A 113 14.59 4.95 14.93
CA GLY A 113 15.35 4.41 13.82
C GLY A 113 15.19 2.89 13.70
N TRP A 114 14.99 2.42 12.46
CA TRP A 114 14.69 1.03 12.17
C TRP A 114 15.92 0.12 12.42
N GLU A 115 15.70 -1.04 13.06
CA GLU A 115 16.76 -1.99 13.45
C GLU A 115 17.85 -1.39 14.36
N ASN A 116 17.50 -0.36 15.14
CA ASN A 116 18.38 0.24 16.15
C ASN A 116 18.33 -0.55 17.48
N PRO A 117 19.42 -1.22 17.91
CA PRO A 117 19.43 -1.99 19.16
C PRO A 117 19.12 -1.18 20.43
N GLU A 118 19.41 0.13 20.44
CA GLU A 118 19.12 1.00 21.59
C GLU A 118 17.61 1.11 21.87
N ALA A 119 16.77 0.80 20.88
CA ALA A 119 15.32 0.75 21.07
C ALA A 119 14.89 -0.24 22.17
N HIS A 120 15.68 -1.26 22.50
CA HIS A 120 15.40 -2.15 23.64
C HIS A 120 15.33 -1.44 24.98
N HIS A 121 16.07 -0.33 25.11
CA HIS A 121 16.13 0.49 26.32
C HIS A 121 15.27 1.75 26.23
N LEU A 122 15.09 2.26 25.02
CA LEU A 122 14.41 3.52 24.79
C LEU A 122 12.90 3.34 24.57
N ALA A 123 12.47 2.31 23.84
CA ALA A 123 11.07 2.15 23.41
C ALA A 123 10.06 2.18 24.57
N ALA A 124 8.86 2.67 24.26
CA ALA A 124 7.75 2.77 25.21
C ALA A 124 6.62 1.80 24.85
N PRO A 125 5.73 1.45 25.81
CA PRO A 125 4.53 0.68 25.51
C PRO A 125 3.57 1.42 24.57
N ILE A 126 2.73 0.65 23.86
CA ILE A 126 1.62 1.18 23.05
C ILE A 126 0.29 0.52 23.50
N PRO A 127 -0.67 1.28 24.05
CA PRO A 127 -0.63 2.73 24.28
C PRO A 127 0.37 3.12 25.37
N GLY A 128 0.92 4.32 25.26
CA GLY A 128 1.90 4.89 26.18
C GLY A 128 2.45 6.24 25.70
N PRO A 129 3.50 6.77 26.34
CA PRO A 129 3.97 8.16 26.16
C PRO A 129 4.17 8.58 24.70
N ASP A 130 4.79 7.72 23.89
CA ASP A 130 5.08 8.05 22.49
C ASP A 130 3.79 8.04 21.64
N SER A 131 2.93 7.01 21.77
CA SER A 131 1.65 6.97 21.05
C SER A 131 0.67 8.05 21.51
N ASP A 132 0.72 8.43 22.79
CA ASP A 132 -0.13 9.50 23.36
C ASP A 132 0.28 10.87 22.81
N ARG A 133 1.58 11.09 22.59
CA ARG A 133 2.08 12.29 21.92
C ARG A 133 1.68 12.32 20.45
N ILE A 134 1.75 11.20 19.74
CA ILE A 134 1.20 11.08 18.38
C ILE A 134 -0.30 11.40 18.37
N ALA A 135 -1.08 10.87 19.33
CA ALA A 135 -2.49 11.18 19.46
C ALA A 135 -2.77 12.67 19.74
N ALA A 136 -1.94 13.33 20.53
CA ALA A 136 -2.04 14.77 20.74
C ALA A 136 -1.75 15.56 19.45
N LEU A 137 -0.76 15.14 18.66
CA LEU A 137 -0.44 15.74 17.37
C LEU A 137 -1.58 15.52 16.35
N ALA A 138 -2.17 14.32 16.29
CA ALA A 138 -3.33 14.03 15.46
C ALA A 138 -4.50 14.99 15.75
N ARG A 139 -4.82 15.22 17.04
CA ARG A 139 -5.80 16.22 17.47
C ARG A 139 -5.42 17.64 17.08
N LYS A 140 -4.18 18.03 17.35
CA LYS A 140 -3.68 19.40 17.11
C LYS A 140 -3.82 19.79 15.63
N HIS A 141 -3.48 18.87 14.73
CA HIS A 141 -3.47 19.12 13.29
C HIS A 141 -4.75 18.69 12.57
N GLY A 142 -5.66 17.97 13.25
CA GLY A 142 -6.91 17.48 12.67
C GLY A 142 -6.69 16.41 11.59
N LEU A 143 -5.62 15.61 11.73
CA LEU A 143 -5.18 14.61 10.77
C LEU A 143 -5.33 13.20 11.35
N MET A 144 -5.73 12.24 10.52
CA MET A 144 -5.48 10.83 10.81
C MET A 144 -4.00 10.52 10.56
N ILE A 145 -3.35 9.79 11.45
CA ILE A 145 -1.91 9.49 11.38
C ILE A 145 -1.70 7.98 11.34
N ALA A 146 -0.98 7.51 10.32
CA ALA A 146 -0.39 6.18 10.28
C ALA A 146 1.13 6.31 10.46
N ILE A 147 1.72 5.64 11.45
CA ILE A 147 3.14 5.80 11.79
C ILE A 147 3.72 4.53 12.40
N GLY A 148 4.96 4.20 12.03
CA GLY A 148 5.75 3.14 12.66
C GLY A 148 6.48 3.61 13.91
N LEU A 149 6.47 2.78 14.96
CA LEU A 149 7.04 3.01 16.28
C LEU A 149 7.61 1.72 16.85
N ASP A 150 8.70 1.82 17.62
CA ASP A 150 9.18 0.73 18.46
C ASP A 150 8.32 0.63 19.72
N GLU A 151 7.78 -0.56 19.96
CA GLU A 151 6.91 -0.87 21.10
C GLU A 151 7.64 -1.74 22.13
N LYS A 152 7.61 -1.32 23.40
CA LYS A 152 8.06 -2.13 24.52
C LYS A 152 6.88 -2.82 25.23
N ASP A 153 6.95 -4.15 25.36
CA ASP A 153 5.95 -4.97 26.06
C ASP A 153 6.66 -6.00 26.95
N GLY A 154 6.80 -5.65 28.23
CA GLY A 154 7.69 -6.36 29.14
C GLY A 154 9.14 -6.27 28.65
N ASP A 155 9.82 -7.41 28.54
CA ASP A 155 11.19 -7.48 28.03
C ASP A 155 11.27 -7.47 26.50
N LYS A 156 10.13 -7.62 25.81
CA LYS A 156 10.09 -7.73 24.36
C LYS A 156 10.05 -6.35 23.69
N LEU A 157 10.79 -6.24 22.60
CA LEU A 157 10.72 -5.11 21.67
C LEU A 157 9.97 -5.56 20.42
N TYR A 158 9.01 -4.76 19.95
CA TYR A 158 8.23 -5.03 18.75
C TYR A 158 8.35 -3.84 17.79
N ASP A 159 8.52 -4.13 16.51
CA ASP A 159 8.31 -3.15 15.45
C ASP A 159 6.80 -3.05 15.20
N SER A 160 6.22 -1.87 15.42
CA SER A 160 4.77 -1.67 15.40
C SER A 160 4.37 -0.50 14.53
N ALA A 161 3.17 -0.55 13.98
CA ALA A 161 2.55 0.58 13.31
C ALA A 161 1.18 0.84 13.92
N ILE A 162 0.89 2.12 14.15
CA ILE A 162 -0.39 2.55 14.71
C ILE A 162 -1.17 3.38 13.69
N LEU A 163 -2.49 3.31 13.77
CA LEU A 163 -3.41 4.22 13.10
C LEU A 163 -4.18 4.99 14.16
N VAL A 164 -4.07 6.31 14.14
CA VAL A 164 -4.71 7.22 15.08
C VAL A 164 -5.62 8.17 14.32
N ASP A 165 -6.87 8.33 14.75
CA ASP A 165 -7.79 9.25 14.10
C ASP A 165 -7.51 10.72 14.46
N LYS A 166 -8.20 11.65 13.77
CA LYS A 166 -8.09 13.09 14.02
C LYS A 166 -8.55 13.55 15.40
N THR A 167 -9.22 12.68 16.17
CA THR A 167 -9.58 12.92 17.58
C THR A 167 -8.51 12.40 18.55
N GLY A 168 -7.44 11.80 18.02
CA GLY A 168 -6.36 11.18 18.77
C GLY A 168 -6.74 9.83 19.36
N LYS A 169 -7.80 9.17 18.87
CA LYS A 169 -8.14 7.82 19.27
C LYS A 169 -7.27 6.83 18.49
N LEU A 170 -6.59 5.93 19.20
CA LEU A 170 -5.91 4.79 18.60
C LEU A 170 -6.95 3.83 18.01
N LEU A 171 -7.01 3.76 16.68
CA LEU A 171 -7.94 2.92 15.92
C LEU A 171 -7.38 1.52 15.69
N TRP A 172 -6.08 1.42 15.43
CA TRP A 172 -5.42 0.16 15.11
C TRP A 172 -3.97 0.15 15.59
N LYS A 173 -3.47 -1.04 15.90
CA LYS A 173 -2.06 -1.32 16.16
C LYS A 173 -1.72 -2.65 15.50
N HIS A 174 -0.69 -2.66 14.68
CA HIS A 174 -0.15 -3.85 14.04
C HIS A 174 1.29 -4.06 14.51
N ARG A 175 1.65 -5.28 14.92
CA ARG A 175 3.03 -5.67 15.22
C ARG A 175 3.58 -6.44 14.03
N LYS A 176 4.74 -6.03 13.51
CA LYS A 176 5.40 -6.64 12.35
C LYS A 176 5.58 -8.14 12.58
N ILE A 177 5.28 -8.92 11.55
CA ILE A 177 5.32 -10.38 11.62
C ILE A 177 6.59 -10.92 10.95
N ASN A 178 7.07 -10.27 9.89
CA ASN A 178 8.32 -10.63 9.23
C ASN A 178 9.48 -9.76 9.76
N VAL A 179 10.12 -10.18 10.85
CA VAL A 179 11.02 -9.32 11.67
C VAL A 179 12.53 -9.42 11.34
N LEU A 180 12.91 -10.06 10.22
CA LEU A 180 14.30 -10.11 9.70
C LEU A 180 15.39 -10.18 10.81
N PRO A 181 15.40 -11.22 11.65
CA PRO A 181 16.13 -11.24 12.92
C PRO A 181 17.65 -11.11 12.81
N GLU A 182 18.21 -11.29 11.61
CA GLU A 182 19.63 -11.10 11.30
C GLU A 182 20.07 -9.62 11.28
N LEU A 183 19.12 -8.67 11.24
CA LEU A 183 19.39 -7.25 11.09
C LEU A 183 19.70 -6.53 12.40
N MET A 184 19.23 -7.06 13.53
CA MET A 184 19.40 -6.45 14.85
C MET A 184 19.61 -7.51 15.94
N ASN A 185 20.47 -7.22 16.92
CA ASN A 185 20.69 -8.08 18.07
C ASN A 185 20.63 -7.29 19.39
N PRO A 186 19.71 -7.60 20.32
CA PRO A 186 18.65 -8.61 20.20
C PRO A 186 17.61 -8.23 19.12
N PRO A 187 16.98 -9.20 18.42
CA PRO A 187 16.03 -8.89 17.35
C PRO A 187 14.69 -8.40 17.89
N TYR A 188 13.87 -7.83 17.00
CA TYR A 188 12.45 -7.61 17.27
C TYR A 188 11.74 -8.94 17.55
N SER A 189 10.74 -8.88 18.43
CA SER A 189 9.80 -9.97 18.68
C SER A 189 8.74 -10.02 17.58
N GLN A 190 8.34 -11.24 17.22
CA GLN A 190 7.37 -11.46 16.15
C GLN A 190 5.93 -11.12 16.59
N GLY A 191 5.22 -10.35 15.75
CA GLY A 191 3.77 -10.20 15.79
C GLY A 191 3.03 -11.48 15.38
N LYS A 192 1.70 -11.42 15.30
CA LYS A 192 0.87 -12.59 14.98
C LYS A 192 0.15 -12.39 13.64
N PRO A 193 0.19 -13.36 12.70
CA PRO A 193 -0.57 -13.28 11.44
C PRO A 193 -2.07 -13.05 11.61
N GLN A 194 -2.64 -13.47 12.75
CA GLN A 194 -4.06 -13.28 13.05
C GLN A 194 -4.42 -11.80 13.28
N ASP A 195 -3.42 -10.96 13.59
CA ASP A 195 -3.58 -9.53 13.82
C ASP A 195 -3.60 -8.74 12.50
N ILE A 196 -3.44 -9.39 11.33
CA ILE A 196 -3.68 -8.76 10.03
C ILE A 196 -5.18 -8.48 9.89
N GLY A 197 -5.52 -7.19 9.87
CA GLY A 197 -6.89 -6.71 9.89
C GLY A 197 -7.12 -5.44 9.08
N ILE A 198 -8.35 -4.94 9.20
CA ILE A 198 -8.78 -3.65 8.67
C ILE A 198 -9.59 -2.94 9.74
N VAL A 199 -9.63 -1.61 9.68
CA VAL A 199 -10.49 -0.80 10.54
C VAL A 199 -11.36 0.12 9.71
N ASP A 200 -12.65 0.19 10.06
CA ASP A 200 -13.60 1.13 9.46
C ASP A 200 -13.32 2.54 9.95
N THR A 201 -13.24 3.49 9.03
CA THR A 201 -13.00 4.90 9.31
C THR A 201 -13.91 5.80 8.49
N GLU A 202 -13.91 7.11 8.76
CA GLU A 202 -14.61 8.10 7.93
C GLU A 202 -14.08 8.17 6.48
N TYR A 203 -12.90 7.61 6.22
CA TYR A 203 -12.26 7.52 4.92
C TYR A 203 -12.38 6.13 4.27
N GLY A 204 -13.15 5.21 4.86
CA GLY A 204 -13.28 3.82 4.41
C GLY A 204 -12.46 2.84 5.24
N ARG A 205 -12.32 1.61 4.75
CA ARG A 205 -11.62 0.51 5.45
C ARG A 205 -10.13 0.59 5.20
N ILE A 206 -9.38 0.90 6.24
CA ILE A 206 -7.93 1.08 6.16
C ILE A 206 -7.22 -0.17 6.68
N ALA A 207 -6.24 -0.64 5.93
CA ALA A 207 -5.27 -1.65 6.33
C ALA A 207 -3.93 -1.00 6.66
N VAL A 208 -3.24 -1.53 7.67
CA VAL A 208 -1.85 -1.18 7.98
C VAL A 208 -1.02 -2.46 8.03
N LEU A 209 0.02 -2.52 7.21
CA LEU A 209 1.10 -3.51 7.29
C LEU A 209 2.43 -2.78 7.46
N ILE A 210 3.51 -3.51 7.71
CA ILE A 210 4.84 -2.91 7.91
C ILE A 210 5.85 -3.58 6.99
N CYS A 211 6.58 -2.78 6.21
CA CYS A 211 7.75 -3.17 5.43
C CYS A 211 7.75 -4.63 4.95
N ALA A 212 8.56 -5.47 5.60
CA ALA A 212 8.80 -6.86 5.23
C ALA A 212 7.57 -7.79 5.32
N ASP A 213 6.50 -7.40 5.99
CA ASP A 213 5.22 -8.12 5.92
C ASP A 213 4.71 -8.18 4.47
N THR A 214 5.01 -7.15 3.67
CA THR A 214 4.64 -7.11 2.26
C THR A 214 5.43 -8.09 1.40
N PHE A 215 6.48 -8.76 1.91
CA PHE A 215 7.19 -9.80 1.15
C PHE A 215 6.43 -11.13 1.18
N THR A 216 5.55 -11.33 2.16
CA THR A 216 4.89 -12.61 2.40
C THR A 216 3.52 -12.67 1.74
N ASP A 217 3.38 -13.50 0.71
CA ASP A 217 2.14 -13.62 -0.07
C ASP A 217 0.92 -13.98 0.79
N ALA A 218 1.09 -14.87 1.78
CA ALA A 218 -0.01 -15.27 2.67
C ALA A 218 -0.59 -14.10 3.47
N TYR A 219 0.24 -13.11 3.85
CA TYR A 219 -0.21 -11.92 4.58
C TYR A 219 -0.99 -10.98 3.66
N VAL A 220 -0.50 -10.82 2.43
CA VAL A 220 -1.15 -10.03 1.39
C VAL A 220 -2.49 -10.65 0.96
N GLU A 221 -2.56 -11.97 0.81
CA GLU A 221 -3.81 -12.68 0.50
C GLU A 221 -4.83 -12.59 1.63
N ARG A 222 -4.36 -12.66 2.90
CA ARG A 222 -5.23 -12.39 4.05
C ARG A 222 -5.81 -11.00 3.97
N LEU A 223 -5.01 -9.98 3.67
CA LEU A 223 -5.49 -8.61 3.54
C LEU A 223 -6.48 -8.44 2.37
N LYS A 224 -6.17 -9.04 1.21
CA LYS A 224 -7.08 -9.06 0.05
C LYS A 224 -8.46 -9.62 0.41
N SER A 225 -8.52 -10.68 1.21
CA SER A 225 -9.79 -11.28 1.66
C SER A 225 -10.65 -10.31 2.49
N LEU A 226 -10.02 -9.36 3.18
CA LEU A 226 -10.69 -8.31 3.96
C LEU A 226 -11.17 -7.16 3.07
N ARG A 227 -10.64 -7.06 1.85
CA ARG A 227 -10.96 -6.04 0.83
C ARG A 227 -10.76 -4.63 1.40
N PRO A 228 -9.57 -4.18 1.80
CA PRO A 228 -9.37 -2.79 2.23
C PRO A 228 -9.70 -1.80 1.12
N ASP A 229 -10.12 -0.60 1.49
CA ASP A 229 -10.33 0.51 0.56
C ASP A 229 -9.05 1.33 0.38
N LEU A 230 -8.13 1.30 1.37
CA LEU A 230 -6.78 1.87 1.34
C LEU A 230 -5.79 1.03 2.16
N MET A 231 -4.59 0.81 1.64
CA MET A 231 -3.49 0.16 2.37
C MET A 231 -2.34 1.16 2.66
N LEU A 232 -1.96 1.27 3.92
CA LEU A 232 -0.88 2.14 4.38
C LEU A 232 0.27 1.27 4.88
N VAL A 233 1.49 1.53 4.41
CA VAL A 233 2.66 0.73 4.78
C VAL A 233 3.83 1.65 5.15
N PRO A 234 4.11 1.82 6.45
CA PRO A 234 5.40 2.33 6.91
C PRO A 234 6.51 1.38 6.48
N TYR A 235 7.52 1.92 5.80
CA TYR A 235 8.73 1.22 5.36
C TYR A 235 9.96 1.75 6.10
N GLY A 236 10.90 0.84 6.32
CA GLY A 236 12.31 1.04 6.57
C GLY A 236 13.08 0.20 5.55
N TRP A 237 13.49 0.84 4.46
CA TRP A 237 14.13 0.21 3.31
C TRP A 237 15.53 0.79 3.14
N ALA A 238 16.55 -0.05 3.34
CA ALA A 238 17.94 0.39 3.40
C ALA A 238 18.86 -0.42 2.48
N ALA A 239 19.82 0.28 1.90
CA ALA A 239 20.95 -0.31 1.19
C ALA A 239 22.21 0.53 1.41
N LEU A 240 23.38 -0.03 1.09
CA LEU A 240 24.60 0.76 0.96
C LEU A 240 24.39 1.90 -0.04
N ASN A 241 24.98 3.07 0.24
CA ASN A 241 24.74 4.30 -0.52
C ASN A 241 25.05 4.18 -2.04
N ASP A 242 25.97 3.27 -2.42
CA ASP A 242 26.34 3.01 -3.82
C ASP A 242 25.26 2.27 -4.64
N LYS A 243 24.23 1.73 -3.97
CA LYS A 243 23.10 1.05 -4.61
C LYS A 243 21.96 1.98 -5.00
N TRP A 244 22.04 3.25 -4.61
CA TRP A 244 21.01 4.25 -4.87
C TRP A 244 21.35 5.10 -6.09
N PRO A 245 20.37 5.40 -6.97
CA PRO A 245 18.93 5.24 -6.75
C PRO A 245 18.32 3.91 -7.21
N GLU A 246 19.09 3.00 -7.81
CA GLU A 246 18.56 1.76 -8.43
C GLU A 246 17.81 0.88 -7.43
N HIS A 247 18.26 0.81 -6.18
CA HIS A 247 17.61 0.04 -5.12
C HIS A 247 16.16 0.50 -4.83
N SER A 248 15.82 1.77 -5.11
CA SER A 248 14.44 2.26 -5.00
C SER A 248 13.48 1.54 -5.96
N LYS A 249 13.98 0.99 -7.08
CA LYS A 249 13.16 0.27 -8.07
C LYS A 249 12.64 -1.06 -7.56
N GLU A 250 13.35 -1.69 -6.62
CA GLU A 250 12.88 -2.90 -5.96
C GLU A 250 11.65 -2.61 -5.09
N LEU A 251 11.71 -1.53 -4.31
CA LEU A 251 10.58 -1.07 -3.51
C LEU A 251 9.42 -0.61 -4.40
N GLU A 252 9.70 0.14 -5.49
CA GLU A 252 8.70 0.54 -6.47
C GLU A 252 7.95 -0.70 -7.00
N GLY A 253 8.68 -1.68 -7.53
CA GLY A 253 8.11 -2.90 -8.08
C GLY A 253 7.34 -3.73 -7.04
N LEU A 254 7.77 -3.72 -5.78
CA LEU A 254 7.03 -4.34 -4.68
C LEU A 254 5.70 -3.63 -4.43
N VAL A 255 5.70 -2.30 -4.28
CA VAL A 255 4.49 -1.49 -4.07
C VAL A 255 3.50 -1.68 -5.21
N GLN A 256 3.97 -1.62 -6.47
CA GLN A 256 3.15 -1.87 -7.67
C GLN A 256 2.48 -3.24 -7.60
N ARG A 257 3.26 -4.31 -7.36
CA ARG A 257 2.74 -5.68 -7.30
C ARG A 257 1.73 -5.87 -6.17
N ARG A 258 2.00 -5.32 -4.98
CA ARG A 258 1.10 -5.51 -3.82
C ARG A 258 -0.20 -4.73 -3.95
N ALA A 259 -0.16 -3.49 -4.44
CA ALA A 259 -1.37 -2.74 -4.75
C ALA A 259 -2.26 -3.47 -5.76
N ALA A 260 -1.66 -3.99 -6.85
CA ALA A 260 -2.36 -4.78 -7.86
C ALA A 260 -2.92 -6.10 -7.32
N GLN A 261 -2.16 -6.81 -6.49
CA GLN A 261 -2.56 -8.10 -5.92
C GLN A 261 -3.75 -7.94 -4.96
N VAL A 262 -3.71 -6.95 -4.07
CA VAL A 262 -4.80 -6.63 -3.14
C VAL A 262 -5.97 -5.97 -3.88
N GLN A 263 -5.72 -5.37 -5.04
CA GLN A 263 -6.66 -4.56 -5.82
C GLN A 263 -7.12 -3.33 -5.01
N CYS A 264 -6.17 -2.67 -4.36
CA CYS A 264 -6.40 -1.59 -3.42
C CYS A 264 -5.29 -0.54 -3.57
N PRO A 265 -5.60 0.77 -3.56
CA PRO A 265 -4.58 1.80 -3.53
C PRO A 265 -3.68 1.64 -2.31
N MET A 266 -2.39 1.90 -2.50
CA MET A 266 -1.35 1.68 -1.50
C MET A 266 -0.44 2.90 -1.39
N ALA A 267 -0.09 3.29 -0.17
CA ALA A 267 1.00 4.22 0.09
C ALA A 267 2.09 3.53 0.93
N GLY A 268 3.27 3.40 0.33
CA GLY A 268 4.49 2.95 0.99
C GLY A 268 5.37 4.16 1.31
N VAL A 269 5.58 4.46 2.59
CA VAL A 269 6.37 5.62 3.02
C VAL A 269 7.62 5.15 3.72
N ASP A 270 8.77 5.49 3.16
CA ASP A 270 10.09 5.17 3.67
C ASP A 270 10.76 6.41 4.29
N LEU A 271 11.68 6.20 5.21
CA LEU A 271 12.48 7.27 5.83
C LEU A 271 13.67 7.65 4.95
N VAL A 272 14.30 8.79 5.26
CA VAL A 272 15.64 9.12 4.76
C VAL A 272 16.62 9.26 5.92
N GLY A 273 17.89 8.99 5.66
CA GLY A 273 18.94 9.09 6.67
C GLY A 273 19.95 7.97 6.55
N GLU A 274 20.69 7.76 7.64
CA GLU A 274 21.70 6.71 7.73
C GLU A 274 21.47 5.93 9.03
N MET A 275 21.62 4.61 8.95
CA MET A 275 21.69 3.73 10.10
C MET A 275 22.99 4.02 10.85
N THR A 276 22.91 4.42 12.11
CA THR A 276 24.10 4.78 12.91
C THR A 276 24.43 3.75 13.99
N HIS A 277 23.53 2.79 14.22
CA HIS A 277 23.69 1.72 15.21
C HIS A 277 23.47 0.34 14.59
N GLY A 278 23.84 -0.69 15.36
CA GLY A 278 23.61 -2.07 14.99
C GLY A 278 24.53 -2.60 13.87
N PRO A 279 24.29 -3.85 13.41
CA PRO A 279 25.12 -4.50 12.41
C PRO A 279 25.10 -3.82 11.02
N TRP A 280 24.12 -2.95 10.79
CA TRP A 280 23.90 -2.24 9.51
C TRP A 280 24.30 -0.76 9.57
N ALA A 281 25.09 -0.36 10.57
CA ALA A 281 25.63 0.99 10.64
C ALA A 281 26.35 1.39 9.32
N GLY A 282 26.08 2.60 8.84
CA GLY A 282 26.55 3.13 7.55
C GLY A 282 25.65 2.81 6.35
N TRP A 283 24.58 2.04 6.52
CA TRP A 283 23.57 1.84 5.48
C TRP A 283 22.65 3.05 5.38
N THR A 284 22.18 3.32 4.17
CA THR A 284 21.37 4.50 3.84
C THR A 284 19.91 4.12 3.67
N TYR A 285 19.03 4.87 4.33
CA TYR A 285 17.62 4.94 3.98
C TYR A 285 17.46 5.96 2.85
N GLY A 286 17.08 5.50 1.66
CA GLY A 286 17.01 6.35 0.47
C GLY A 286 15.65 6.99 0.24
N GLY A 287 14.63 6.64 1.03
CA GLY A 287 13.29 7.17 0.87
C GLY A 287 12.67 6.68 -0.45
N SER A 288 12.49 7.60 -1.40
CA SER A 288 11.77 7.32 -2.66
C SER A 288 10.36 6.75 -2.43
N SER A 289 9.67 7.20 -1.38
CA SER A 289 8.30 6.76 -1.03
C SER A 289 7.35 6.76 -2.23
N PHE A 290 6.44 5.78 -2.28
CA PHE A 290 5.57 5.54 -3.44
C PHE A 290 4.09 5.51 -3.07
N VAL A 291 3.25 6.05 -3.96
CA VAL A 291 1.79 5.86 -3.93
C VAL A 291 1.36 5.20 -5.23
N ALA A 292 0.63 4.09 -5.12
CA ALA A 292 0.08 3.35 -6.25
C ALA A 292 -1.45 3.31 -6.21
N ASP A 293 -2.09 3.31 -7.38
CA ASP A 293 -3.51 2.98 -7.48
C ASP A 293 -3.76 1.46 -7.38
N ALA A 294 -5.03 1.06 -7.36
CA ALA A 294 -5.44 -0.33 -7.23
C ALA A 294 -4.98 -1.25 -8.38
N THR A 295 -4.51 -0.70 -9.50
CA THR A 295 -3.95 -1.47 -10.63
C THR A 295 -2.45 -1.70 -10.48
N GLY A 296 -1.82 -1.08 -9.46
CA GLY A 296 -0.38 -1.07 -9.29
C GLY A 296 0.32 0.04 -10.07
N ARG A 297 -0.38 0.99 -10.68
CA ARG A 297 0.27 2.12 -11.34
C ARG A 297 0.73 3.13 -10.29
N ILE A 298 2.01 3.51 -10.33
CA ILE A 298 2.56 4.57 -9.49
C ILE A 298 1.95 5.92 -9.89
N LEU A 299 1.35 6.59 -8.92
CA LEU A 299 0.80 7.93 -9.04
C LEU A 299 1.75 9.00 -8.50
N LEU A 300 2.60 8.62 -7.55
CA LEU A 300 3.52 9.53 -6.89
C LEU A 300 4.79 8.80 -6.45
N THR A 301 5.93 9.48 -6.65
CA THR A 301 7.24 9.11 -6.13
C THR A 301 7.83 10.31 -5.40
N ALA A 302 8.29 10.11 -4.16
CA ALA A 302 9.03 11.09 -3.38
C ALA A 302 10.50 11.16 -3.83
N ARG A 303 11.23 12.17 -3.35
CA ARG A 303 12.65 12.38 -3.71
C ARG A 303 13.54 11.20 -3.28
N ASP A 304 14.60 10.97 -4.05
CA ASP A 304 15.71 10.11 -3.66
C ASP A 304 16.60 10.82 -2.62
N ARG A 305 16.86 10.17 -1.48
CA ARG A 305 17.80 10.59 -0.42
C ARG A 305 17.63 12.04 0.07
N ASP A 306 16.42 12.57 -0.01
CA ASP A 306 16.06 13.89 0.51
C ASP A 306 14.71 13.82 1.22
N THR A 307 14.51 14.68 2.20
CA THR A 307 13.19 14.81 2.83
C THR A 307 12.18 15.29 1.80
N ASP A 308 10.99 14.71 1.79
CA ASP A 308 9.93 15.13 0.88
C ASP A 308 8.57 14.94 1.53
N LEU A 309 7.73 15.96 1.43
CA LEU A 309 6.35 15.87 1.85
C LEU A 309 5.47 16.19 0.67
N ARG A 310 4.66 15.21 0.28
CA ARG A 310 3.81 15.31 -0.89
C ARG A 310 2.39 14.95 -0.53
N VAL A 311 1.46 15.77 -1.01
CA VAL A 311 0.02 15.54 -0.84
C VAL A 311 -0.57 15.18 -2.19
N ILE A 312 -1.38 14.12 -2.21
CA ILE A 312 -2.08 13.63 -3.40
C ILE A 312 -3.55 13.41 -3.09
N ASP A 313 -4.41 13.78 -4.05
CA ASP A 313 -5.81 13.40 -4.06
C ASP A 313 -5.90 11.97 -4.62
N LEU A 314 -6.06 10.99 -3.72
CA LEU A 314 -6.04 9.56 -4.03
C LEU A 314 -7.47 9.02 -4.13
N PRO A 315 -7.91 8.56 -5.32
CA PRO A 315 -9.17 7.83 -5.44
C PRO A 315 -9.07 6.49 -4.72
N ILE A 316 -10.01 6.22 -3.82
CA ILE A 316 -10.10 4.97 -3.07
C ILE A 316 -11.47 4.30 -3.28
N GLY A 317 -11.52 2.99 -2.98
CA GLY A 317 -12.65 2.13 -3.35
C GLY A 317 -13.95 2.57 -2.69
N SER A 318 -15.04 2.69 -3.46
CA SER A 318 -16.29 3.27 -2.98
C SER A 318 -17.13 2.29 -2.15
N ARG A 319 -17.13 2.48 -0.83
CA ARG A 319 -18.22 2.03 0.03
C ARG A 319 -18.62 3.18 0.94
N ALA A 320 -19.92 3.50 0.94
CA ALA A 320 -20.47 4.46 1.88
C ALA A 320 -20.13 4.04 3.31
N PRO A 321 -19.75 4.96 4.21
CA PRO A 321 -19.53 4.64 5.60
C PRO A 321 -20.81 4.00 6.17
N GLN A 322 -20.67 2.82 6.79
CA GLN A 322 -21.77 2.23 7.54
C GLN A 322 -21.90 3.04 8.83
N HIS A 323 -22.90 3.93 8.86
CA HIS A 323 -23.31 4.66 10.05
C HIS A 323 -23.93 3.74 11.10
#